data_AF-A0AAP2BJS0-F1
#
_entry.id   AF-A0AAP2BJS0-F1
#
_cell.length_a   1.000
_cell.length_b   1.000
_cell.length_c   1.000
_cell.angle_alpha   90.00
_cell.angle_beta   90.00
_cell.angle_gamma   90.00
#
_symmetry.space_group_name_H-M   'P 1'
#
loop_
_entity.id
_entity.type
_entity.pdbx_description
1 polymer ?
#
loop_
_entity_poly.entity_id
_entity_poly.type
_entity_poly.pdbx_seq_one_letter_code
_entity_poly.pdbx_strand_id
1 'polypeptide(L)'
;MALLVKTDRTMKVINADDLQASKGNNGELSLEDIHIFIGGYMQLVPLSPPLLLNSKEYVYLLCDEDGKMKKYPINHLVTDFLSGTRIASDDCIVGDVLLIERHEMS
;
A
#
# COMPACT_ATOMS: atom_id res chain seq x y z
N MET A 1 3.66 -1.41 -11.32
CA MET A 1 3.64 -2.49 -10.34
C MET A 1 3.32 -1.89 -8.97
N ALA A 2 2.68 -2.65 -8.09
CA ALA A 2 2.48 -2.27 -6.70
C ALA A 2 3.18 -3.26 -5.73
N LEU A 3 3.45 -2.83 -4.51
CA LEU A 3 4.03 -3.68 -3.47
C LEU A 3 3.02 -3.84 -2.33
N LEU A 4 2.48 -5.05 -2.19
CA LEU A 4 1.68 -5.44 -1.04
C LEU A 4 2.60 -5.74 0.14
N VAL A 5 2.40 -5.05 1.26
CA VAL A 5 3.11 -5.29 2.51
C VAL A 5 2.10 -5.72 3.56
N LYS A 6 2.24 -6.95 4.05
CA LYS A 6 1.29 -7.55 4.98
C LYS A 6 1.76 -7.44 6.42
N THR A 7 0.83 -7.50 7.36
CA THR A 7 1.15 -7.40 8.81
C THR A 7 1.99 -8.57 9.34
N ASP A 8 2.00 -9.70 8.62
CA ASP A 8 2.86 -10.86 8.91
C ASP A 8 4.32 -10.70 8.45
N ARG A 9 4.69 -9.48 8.01
CA ARG A 9 6.03 -9.11 7.49
C ARG A 9 6.35 -9.72 6.13
N THR A 10 5.37 -10.26 5.43
CA THR A 10 5.55 -10.66 4.03
C THR A 10 5.36 -9.49 3.09
N MET A 11 6.10 -9.51 1.99
CA MET A 11 5.98 -8.55 0.91
C MET A 11 5.75 -9.30 -0.40
N LYS A 12 4.81 -8.82 -1.21
CA LYS A 12 4.50 -9.40 -2.52
C LYS A 12 4.39 -8.29 -3.56
N VAL A 13 5.15 -8.44 -4.64
CA VAL A 13 4.97 -7.60 -5.83
C VAL A 13 3.68 -8.02 -6.52
N ILE A 14 2.86 -7.04 -6.84
CA ILE A 14 1.57 -7.19 -7.52
C ILE A 14 1.68 -6.53 -8.89
N ASN A 15 1.41 -7.31 -9.93
CA ASN A 15 1.26 -6.81 -11.30
C ASN A 15 -0.21 -6.85 -11.67
N ALA A 16 -0.71 -5.81 -12.32
CA ALA A 16 -2.10 -5.75 -12.78
C ALA A 16 -2.47 -6.94 -13.69
N ASP A 17 -1.55 -7.38 -14.56
CA ASP A 17 -1.78 -8.50 -15.47
C ASP A 17 -1.94 -9.86 -14.77
N ASP A 18 -1.50 -9.97 -13.51
CA ASP A 18 -1.66 -11.18 -12.69
C ASP A 18 -3.05 -11.25 -12.01
N LEU A 19 -3.85 -10.18 -12.08
CA LEU A 19 -5.13 -10.06 -11.38
C LEU A 19 -6.30 -10.11 -12.34
N GLN A 20 -7.38 -10.75 -11.93
CA GLN A 20 -8.48 -11.08 -12.83
C GLN A 20 -9.23 -9.83 -13.32
N ALA A 21 -9.50 -8.84 -12.46
CA ALA A 21 -10.23 -7.64 -12.84
C ALA A 21 -9.32 -6.56 -13.47
N SER A 22 -8.02 -6.59 -13.19
CA SER A 22 -7.02 -5.66 -13.75
C SER A 22 -6.37 -6.17 -15.03
N LYS A 23 -6.63 -7.42 -15.44
CA LYS A 23 -6.02 -8.01 -16.64
C LYS A 23 -6.40 -7.24 -17.90
N GLY A 24 -5.38 -6.73 -18.60
CA GLY A 24 -5.58 -5.93 -19.82
C GLY A 24 -5.96 -4.48 -19.55
N ASN A 25 -5.93 -4.02 -18.30
CA ASN A 25 -6.18 -2.62 -17.92
C ASN A 25 -4.90 -1.77 -18.05
N ASN A 26 -4.12 -1.95 -19.14
CA ASN A 26 -2.89 -1.21 -19.42
C ASN A 26 -1.85 -1.15 -18.27
N GLY A 27 -1.84 -2.14 -17.38
CA GLY A 27 -0.95 -2.16 -16.22
C GLY A 27 -1.51 -1.48 -14.96
N GLU A 28 -2.70 -0.88 -15.02
CA GLU A 28 -3.35 -0.21 -13.90
C GLU A 28 -4.17 -1.18 -13.05
N LEU A 29 -4.13 -1.00 -11.73
CA LEU A 29 -4.87 -1.82 -10.77
C LEU A 29 -6.33 -1.35 -10.63
N SER A 30 -7.27 -2.28 -10.82
CA SER A 30 -8.69 -2.04 -10.60
C SER A 30 -9.01 -1.88 -9.11
N LEU A 31 -10.00 -1.04 -8.78
CA LEU A 31 -10.46 -0.88 -7.38
C LEU A 31 -10.96 -2.20 -6.79
N GLU A 32 -11.55 -3.08 -7.61
CA GLU A 32 -12.03 -4.39 -7.18
C GLU A 32 -10.88 -5.27 -6.67
N ASP A 33 -9.80 -5.38 -7.46
CA ASP A 33 -8.64 -6.17 -7.05
C ASP A 33 -7.91 -5.54 -5.85
N ILE A 34 -7.82 -4.23 -5.81
CA ILE A 34 -7.21 -3.51 -4.68
C ILE A 34 -7.99 -3.79 -3.37
N HIS A 35 -9.33 -3.80 -3.46
CA HIS A 35 -10.19 -4.05 -2.32
C HIS A 35 -10.01 -5.45 -1.73
N ILE A 36 -9.61 -6.44 -2.54
CA ILE A 36 -9.28 -7.80 -2.07
C ILE A 36 -8.07 -7.78 -1.12
N PHE A 37 -7.12 -6.87 -1.31
CA PHE A 37 -5.90 -6.82 -0.51
C PHE A 37 -6.04 -6.03 0.79
N ILE A 38 -6.67 -4.86 0.72
CA ILE A 38 -6.78 -3.94 1.87
C ILE A 38 -8.06 -4.19 2.66
N GLY A 39 -9.16 -4.46 1.96
CA GLY A 39 -10.51 -4.44 2.51
C GLY A 39 -10.95 -3.06 3.00
N GLY A 40 -12.15 -3.00 3.60
CA GLY A 40 -12.60 -1.83 4.34
C GLY A 40 -12.77 -0.54 3.53
N TYR A 41 -12.65 0.61 4.20
CA TYR A 41 -12.80 1.90 3.53
C TYR A 41 -11.42 2.40 3.12
N MET A 42 -11.12 2.29 1.83
CA MET A 42 -9.77 2.51 1.33
C MET A 42 -9.40 3.99 1.31
N GLN A 43 -8.24 4.30 1.87
CA GLN A 43 -7.64 5.63 1.90
C GLN A 43 -6.35 5.63 1.10
N LEU A 44 -6.23 6.55 0.15
CA LEU A 44 -5.01 6.81 -0.60
C LEU A 44 -4.24 7.97 0.05
N VAL A 45 -3.06 7.67 0.58
CA VAL A 45 -2.19 8.62 1.27
C VAL A 45 -1.03 8.99 0.34
N PRO A 46 -0.92 10.26 -0.10
CA PRO A 46 0.20 10.71 -0.91
C PRO A 46 1.50 10.75 -0.12
N LEU A 47 2.57 10.29 -0.77
CA LEU A 47 3.91 10.25 -0.21
C LEU A 47 4.77 11.41 -0.79
N SER A 48 4.93 12.54 -0.07
CA SER A 48 6.06 13.50 -0.17
C SER A 48 7.06 13.55 1.03
N PRO A 49 8.37 13.21 0.91
CA PRO A 49 9.13 12.82 -0.30
C PRO A 49 9.07 11.30 -0.61
N PRO A 50 8.87 10.87 -1.86
CA PRO A 50 8.55 9.48 -2.22
C PRO A 50 9.39 8.40 -1.52
N LEU A 51 8.75 7.26 -1.21
CA LEU A 51 9.43 6.15 -0.55
C LEU A 51 10.28 5.38 -1.57
N LEU A 52 11.59 5.31 -1.33
CA LEU A 52 12.53 4.56 -2.16
C LEU A 52 12.80 3.18 -1.54
N LEU A 53 12.40 2.12 -2.23
CA LEU A 53 12.63 0.73 -1.82
C LEU A 53 13.05 -0.10 -3.03
N ASN A 54 14.18 -0.83 -2.93
CA ASN A 54 14.68 -1.72 -3.98
C ASN A 54 14.82 -1.04 -5.36
N SER A 55 15.33 0.20 -5.41
CA SER A 55 15.44 1.03 -6.62
C SER A 55 14.12 1.41 -7.29
N LYS A 56 13.00 1.27 -6.58
CA LYS A 56 11.67 1.72 -7.01
C LYS A 56 11.18 2.88 -6.18
N GLU A 57 10.41 3.75 -6.80
CA GLU A 57 9.83 4.95 -6.19
C GLU A 57 8.32 4.76 -5.99
N TYR A 58 7.91 4.71 -4.73
CA TYR A 58 6.50 4.63 -4.33
C TYR A 58 6.01 6.00 -3.88
N VAL A 59 4.96 6.48 -4.52
CA VAL A 59 4.43 7.84 -4.34
C VAL A 59 3.07 7.86 -3.65
N TYR A 60 2.40 6.72 -3.51
CA TYR A 60 1.19 6.57 -2.72
C TYR A 60 1.27 5.33 -1.81
N LEU A 61 0.61 5.44 -0.66
CA LEU A 61 0.27 4.32 0.22
C LEU A 61 -1.24 4.18 0.27
N LEU A 62 -1.73 2.97 0.11
CA LEU A 62 -3.14 2.64 0.26
C LEU A 62 -3.34 1.76 1.48
N CYS A 63 -4.30 2.10 2.33
CA CYS A 63 -4.66 1.39 3.56
C CYS A 63 -6.16 1.52 3.87
N ASP A 64 -6.65 0.77 4.86
CA ASP A 64 -8.01 0.94 5.39
C ASP A 64 -8.02 2.12 6.38
N GLU A 65 -8.80 3.15 6.10
CA GLU A 65 -8.93 4.36 6.94
C GLU A 65 -9.31 4.00 8.38
N ASP A 66 -10.21 3.03 8.51
CA ASP A 66 -10.74 2.59 9.80
C ASP A 66 -9.87 1.53 10.47
N GLY A 67 -8.70 1.18 9.92
CA GLY A 67 -7.90 0.05 10.38
C GLY A 67 -7.57 0.12 11.88
N LYS A 68 -7.32 1.33 12.41
CA LYS A 68 -7.07 1.54 13.85
C LYS A 68 -8.32 1.29 14.69
N MET A 69 -9.49 1.77 14.25
CA MET A 69 -10.78 1.53 14.91
C MET A 69 -11.15 0.04 14.89
N LYS A 70 -10.86 -0.63 13.78
CA LYS A 70 -11.04 -2.08 13.59
C LYS A 70 -10.00 -2.93 14.33
N LYS A 71 -9.02 -2.29 15.00
CA LYS A 71 -7.94 -2.94 15.76
C LYS A 71 -7.10 -3.88 14.90
N TYR A 72 -6.83 -3.49 13.65
CA TYR A 72 -5.91 -4.23 12.81
C TYR A 72 -4.50 -4.24 13.42
N PRO A 73 -3.74 -5.34 13.22
CA PRO A 73 -2.39 -5.43 13.74
C PRO A 73 -1.47 -4.38 13.12
N ILE A 74 -0.44 -3.97 13.86
CA ILE A 74 0.55 -3.00 13.39
C ILE A 74 1.34 -3.62 12.23
N ASN A 75 1.44 -2.87 11.13
CA ASN A 75 2.32 -3.17 10.03
C ASN A 75 3.71 -2.60 10.34
N HIS A 76 4.52 -3.38 11.05
CA HIS A 76 5.84 -2.95 11.51
C HIS A 76 6.76 -2.57 10.36
N LEU A 77 6.74 -3.33 9.25
CA LEU A 77 7.62 -3.04 8.11
C LEU A 77 7.32 -1.66 7.52
N VAL A 78 6.05 -1.36 7.24
CA VAL A 78 5.69 -0.07 6.65
C VAL A 78 5.89 1.07 7.64
N THR A 79 5.59 0.83 8.92
CA THR A 79 5.87 1.80 9.98
C THR A 79 7.37 2.14 10.00
N ASP A 80 8.25 1.14 9.94
CA ASP A 80 9.70 1.35 9.91
C ASP A 80 10.15 2.07 8.63
N PHE A 81 9.59 1.72 7.46
CA PHE A 81 9.91 2.38 6.19
C PHE A 81 9.55 3.87 6.16
N LEU A 82 8.47 4.25 6.84
CA LEU A 82 7.97 5.62 6.88
C LEU A 82 8.45 6.39 8.12
N SER A 83 9.13 5.71 9.05
CA SER A 83 9.67 6.31 10.25
C SER A 83 10.64 7.44 9.91
N GLY A 84 10.57 8.55 10.64
CA GLY A 84 11.44 9.70 10.44
C GLY A 84 11.18 10.53 9.16
N THR A 85 10.18 10.16 8.35
CA THR A 85 9.82 10.94 7.15
C THR A 85 8.38 11.44 7.15
N ARG A 86 7.42 10.67 7.70
CA ARG A 86 6.00 10.89 7.41
C ARG A 86 5.02 10.61 8.53
N ILE A 87 5.33 9.62 9.34
CA ILE A 87 4.55 9.29 10.51
C ILE A 87 5.25 9.90 11.71
N ALA A 88 4.49 10.53 12.60
CA ALA A 88 5.03 10.99 13.86
C ALA A 88 5.66 9.80 14.60
N SER A 89 6.64 10.06 15.46
CA SER A 89 7.37 9.00 16.18
C SER A 89 6.49 8.12 17.07
N ASP A 90 5.27 8.57 17.38
CA ASP A 90 4.24 7.86 18.13
C ASP A 90 3.11 7.30 17.25
N ASP A 91 3.22 7.45 15.93
CA ASP A 91 2.23 6.97 14.98
C ASP A 91 2.66 5.65 14.32
N CYS A 92 1.69 4.86 13.90
CA CYS A 92 1.91 3.57 13.25
C CYS A 92 0.90 3.31 12.15
N ILE A 93 1.34 2.53 11.16
CA ILE A 93 0.50 1.99 10.11
C ILE A 93 -0.03 0.63 10.58
N VAL A 94 -1.32 0.38 10.35
CA VAL A 94 -2.00 -0.86 10.75
C VAL A 94 -2.66 -1.51 9.54
N GLY A 95 -2.82 -2.83 9.60
CA GLY A 95 -3.38 -3.62 8.50
C GLY A 95 -2.42 -3.82 7.33
N ASP A 96 -2.89 -4.57 6.34
CA ASP A 96 -2.17 -4.77 5.09
C ASP A 96 -2.24 -3.47 4.27
N VAL A 97 -1.16 -3.16 3.55
CA VAL A 97 -1.06 -1.92 2.76
C VAL A 97 -0.49 -2.17 1.38
N LEU A 98 -0.85 -1.30 0.45
CA LEU A 98 -0.35 -1.32 -0.92
C LEU A 98 0.48 -0.05 -1.16
N LEU A 99 1.75 -0.22 -1.50
CA LEU A 99 2.60 0.86 -1.96
C LEU A 99 2.54 0.93 -3.49
N ILE A 100 2.29 2.13 -4.02
CA ILE A 100 1.94 2.32 -5.43
C ILE A 100 2.96 3.24 -6.09
N GLU A 101 3.50 2.79 -7.23
CA GLU A 101 4.40 3.58 -8.09
C GLU A 101 3.61 4.64 -8.87
N ARG A 102 4.28 5.72 -9.30
CA ARG A 102 3.62 6.87 -9.95
C ARG A 102 2.82 6.50 -11.21
N HIS A 103 3.25 5.48 -11.95
CA HIS A 103 2.70 5.11 -13.25
C HIS A 103 1.47 4.19 -13.15
N GLU A 104 1.04 3.81 -11.94
CA GLU A 104 -0.02 2.82 -11.71
C GLU A 104 -1.39 3.42 -11.46
N MET A 105 -1.47 4.75 -11.28
CA MET A 105 -2.72 5.48 -11.17
C MET A 105 -2.70 6.60 -12.22
N SER A 106 -3.60 6.53 -13.19
CA SER A 106 -3.91 7.64 -14.12
C SER A 106 -5.26 8.28 -13.82
#